data_AF-X1UDA1-F1
#
_entry.id   AF-X1UDA1-F1
#
_cell.length_a   1.000
_cell.length_b   1.000
_cell.length_c   1.000
_cell.angle_alpha   90.00
_cell.angle_beta   90.00
_cell.angle_gamma   90.00
#
_symmetry.space_group_name_H-M   'P 1'
#
loop_
_entity.id
_entity.type
_entity.pdbx_description
1 polymer ?
#
loop_
_entity_poly.entity_id
_entity_poly.type
_entity_poly.pdbx_seq_one_letter_code
_entity_poly.pdbx_strand_id
1 'polypeptide(L)'
;GYGTSGNESVLSGNTLQLYGTESQHQWYPYEYLIGNTLYPGIGPVQIANPDLTWETNVSMNVGLDYALFGNRISGTVDVFRKTTKDLLDFSALPSNNAVTQIADNIGSTRSDGFELSLRTINVQTGDMRWETGLTFSHYYAYWVERNPQVNLADWIEEEGGMRDAYGWETDGIIKDVEDIPSWMPNAYLGNVKYVDQNGDGVMDELDVVKLYNSDPKFSFGFDNTFNYKGLDLNIYMYGIIGKNMGYGWNPSIENIAQANEPRNTIITIEDVWTSD
;
A
#
# COMPACT_ATOMS: atom_id res chain seq x y z
N GLY A 1 -26.21 7.00 1.52
CA GLY A 1 -26.65 5.94 0.57
C GLY A 1 -26.11 4.58 0.98
N TYR A 2 -26.70 3.51 0.45
CA TYR A 2 -26.22 2.13 0.57
C TYR A 2 -26.22 1.48 -0.81
N GLY A 3 -25.20 0.69 -1.12
CA GLY A 3 -25.12 -0.03 -2.39
C GLY A 3 -24.14 -1.19 -2.36
N THR A 4 -24.33 -2.12 -3.30
CA THR A 4 -23.48 -3.30 -3.49
C THR A 4 -23.05 -3.41 -4.95
N SER A 5 -21.77 -3.71 -5.21
CA SER A 5 -21.26 -3.97 -6.56
C SER A 5 -20.31 -5.17 -6.57
N GLY A 6 -20.41 -6.01 -7.60
CA GLY A 6 -19.53 -7.17 -7.80
C GLY A 6 -18.33 -6.86 -8.70
N ASN A 7 -17.22 -7.60 -8.53
CA ASN A 7 -16.04 -7.54 -9.42
C ASN A 7 -15.43 -8.94 -9.62
N GLU A 8 -15.02 -9.27 -10.85
CA GLU A 8 -14.32 -10.51 -11.24
C GLU A 8 -12.81 -10.32 -11.46
N SER A 9 -12.33 -9.09 -11.46
CA SER A 9 -11.09 -8.69 -12.14
C SER A 9 -9.77 -9.27 -11.59
N VAL A 10 -9.76 -9.93 -10.43
CA VAL A 10 -8.50 -10.27 -9.74
C VAL A 10 -7.87 -11.58 -10.24
N LEU A 11 -8.68 -12.52 -10.72
CA LEU A 11 -8.18 -13.79 -11.26
C LEU A 11 -7.76 -13.59 -12.72
N SER A 12 -6.45 -13.59 -12.98
CA SER A 12 -5.93 -13.45 -14.34
C SER A 12 -6.26 -14.68 -15.18
N GLY A 13 -7.06 -14.49 -16.24
CA GLY A 13 -7.37 -15.53 -17.23
C GLY A 13 -8.75 -16.19 -17.04
N ASN A 14 -8.97 -17.27 -17.80
CA ASN A 14 -10.18 -18.06 -17.69
C ASN A 14 -10.03 -19.02 -16.50
N THR A 15 -10.74 -18.79 -15.41
CA THR A 15 -10.76 -19.66 -14.22
C THR A 15 -11.20 -21.10 -14.51
N LEU A 16 -11.72 -21.36 -15.72
CA LEU A 16 -12.08 -22.68 -16.23
C LEU A 16 -11.00 -23.34 -17.10
N GLN A 17 -9.84 -22.70 -17.32
CA GLN A 17 -8.72 -23.31 -18.03
C GLN A 17 -7.99 -24.28 -17.11
N LEU A 18 -8.50 -25.51 -17.01
CA LEU A 18 -7.94 -26.53 -16.12
C LEU A 18 -6.66 -27.16 -16.66
N TYR A 19 -6.39 -27.05 -17.96
CA TYR A 19 -5.25 -27.68 -18.64
C TYR A 19 -4.50 -26.68 -19.52
N GLY A 20 -3.17 -26.83 -19.59
CA GLY A 20 -2.30 -25.98 -20.40
C GLY A 20 -0.99 -26.67 -20.76
N THR A 21 -0.21 -26.04 -21.64
CA THR A 21 1.10 -26.51 -22.09
C THR A 21 2.26 -26.02 -21.22
N GLU A 22 1.98 -25.10 -20.30
CA GLU A 22 2.93 -24.54 -19.34
C GLU A 22 2.41 -24.75 -17.92
N SER A 23 3.28 -25.16 -17.00
CA SER A 23 2.91 -25.22 -15.58
C SER A 23 2.66 -23.81 -15.02
N GLN A 24 2.01 -23.70 -13.85
CA GLN A 24 1.75 -22.41 -13.20
C GLN A 24 3.02 -21.59 -12.91
N HIS A 25 4.19 -22.22 -12.86
CA HIS A 25 5.47 -21.52 -12.99
C HIS A 25 5.75 -21.31 -14.48
N GLN A 26 5.62 -20.06 -14.96
CA GLN A 26 5.81 -19.62 -16.36
C GLN A 26 7.18 -19.96 -17.01
N TRP A 27 8.01 -20.76 -16.33
CA TRP A 27 9.35 -21.16 -16.73
C TRP A 27 9.49 -22.67 -16.97
N TYR A 28 8.45 -23.48 -16.70
CA TYR A 28 8.48 -24.93 -16.90
C TYR A 28 7.32 -25.40 -17.80
N PRO A 29 7.56 -25.61 -19.10
CA PRO A 29 6.58 -26.26 -19.97
C PRO A 29 6.31 -27.69 -19.51
N TYR A 30 5.07 -28.17 -19.71
CA TYR A 30 4.81 -29.59 -19.59
C TYR A 30 5.51 -30.27 -20.76
N GLU A 31 6.58 -31.01 -20.48
CA GLU A 31 7.33 -31.74 -21.49
C GLU A 31 7.54 -33.18 -21.04
N TYR A 32 7.57 -34.10 -22.00
CA TYR A 32 7.98 -35.48 -21.76
C TYR A 32 9.09 -35.86 -22.73
N LEU A 33 10.07 -36.59 -22.20
CA LEU A 33 11.22 -37.06 -22.94
C LEU A 33 10.94 -38.45 -23.52
N ILE A 34 10.93 -38.57 -24.85
CA ILE A 34 10.89 -39.88 -25.52
C ILE A 34 12.22 -40.05 -26.27
N GLY A 35 13.04 -41.00 -25.80
CA GLY A 35 14.42 -41.13 -26.25
C GLY A 35 15.25 -39.92 -25.84
N ASN A 36 15.78 -39.19 -26.83
CA ASN A 36 16.58 -37.96 -26.66
C ASN A 36 15.85 -36.69 -27.14
N THR A 37 14.53 -36.76 -27.36
CA THR A 37 13.73 -35.65 -27.89
C THR A 37 12.66 -35.25 -26.88
N LEU A 38 12.60 -33.95 -26.56
CA LEU A 38 11.54 -33.35 -25.75
C LEU A 38 10.31 -33.13 -26.61
N TYR A 39 9.15 -33.53 -26.10
CA TYR A 39 7.86 -33.32 -26.73
C TYR A 39 6.98 -32.46 -25.83
N PRO A 40 6.21 -31.52 -26.40
CA PRO A 40 5.26 -30.73 -25.64
C PRO A 40 4.13 -31.62 -25.12
N GLY A 41 3.77 -31.41 -23.87
CA GLY A 41 2.70 -32.06 -23.15
C GLY A 41 1.64 -31.08 -22.69
N ILE A 42 0.56 -31.65 -22.16
CA ILE A 42 -0.53 -30.91 -21.55
C ILE A 42 -0.68 -31.45 -20.14
N GLY A 43 -0.68 -30.56 -19.16
CA GLY A 43 -0.86 -30.89 -17.76
C GLY A 43 -1.93 -30.02 -17.11
N PRO A 44 -2.40 -30.40 -15.92
CA PRO A 44 -3.35 -29.60 -15.17
C PRO A 44 -2.67 -28.32 -14.67
N VAL A 45 -3.23 -27.15 -15.00
CA VAL A 45 -2.70 -25.83 -14.60
C VAL A 45 -3.55 -25.15 -13.55
N GLN A 46 -4.77 -25.64 -13.33
CA GLN A 46 -5.69 -25.09 -12.34
C GLN A 46 -6.65 -26.19 -11.86
N ILE A 47 -7.15 -26.03 -10.64
CA ILE A 47 -8.24 -26.83 -10.09
C ILE A 47 -9.48 -25.94 -10.03
N ALA A 48 -10.63 -26.47 -10.44
CA ALA A 48 -11.89 -25.77 -10.34
C ALA A 48 -12.28 -25.61 -8.87
N ASN A 49 -12.67 -24.39 -8.48
CA ASN A 49 -13.37 -24.15 -7.23
C ASN A 49 -14.86 -23.89 -7.54
N PRO A 50 -15.75 -24.89 -7.34
CA PRO A 50 -17.18 -24.73 -7.64
C PRO A 50 -17.90 -23.79 -6.67
N ASP A 51 -17.31 -23.51 -5.51
CA ASP A 51 -17.88 -22.65 -4.46
C ASP A 51 -17.43 -21.18 -4.61
N LEU A 52 -16.62 -20.88 -5.64
CA LEU A 52 -16.10 -19.55 -5.89
C LEU A 52 -17.23 -18.55 -6.17
N THR A 53 -17.22 -17.43 -5.45
CA THR A 53 -18.17 -16.34 -5.60
C THR A 53 -17.49 -15.05 -6.03
N TRP A 54 -18.29 -14.07 -6.47
CA TRP A 54 -17.81 -12.74 -6.83
C TRP A 54 -17.39 -11.93 -5.60
N GLU A 55 -16.31 -11.17 -5.73
CA GLU A 55 -15.95 -10.17 -4.72
C GLU A 55 -17.08 -9.14 -4.62
N THR A 56 -17.60 -8.93 -3.41
CA THR A 56 -18.74 -8.03 -3.17
C THR A 56 -18.30 -6.79 -2.40
N ASN A 57 -18.43 -5.63 -3.03
CA ASN A 57 -18.18 -4.33 -2.40
C ASN A 57 -19.48 -3.78 -1.81
N VAL A 58 -19.54 -3.62 -0.50
CA VAL A 58 -20.66 -3.05 0.26
C VAL A 58 -20.28 -1.67 0.78
N SER A 59 -20.97 -0.64 0.32
CA SER A 59 -20.69 0.74 0.72
C SER A 59 -21.85 1.37 1.47
N MET A 60 -21.54 2.03 2.58
CA MET A 60 -22.40 2.98 3.26
C MET A 60 -21.76 4.36 3.25
N ASN A 61 -22.56 5.38 2.99
CA ASN A 61 -22.15 6.78 3.11
C ASN A 61 -23.27 7.60 3.75
N VAL A 62 -22.90 8.54 4.62
CA VAL A 62 -23.79 9.52 5.23
C VAL A 62 -23.19 10.89 4.96
N GLY A 63 -23.92 11.72 4.23
CA GLY A 63 -23.51 13.05 3.82
C GLY A 63 -24.44 14.14 4.33
N LEU A 64 -23.88 15.32 4.58
CA LEU A 64 -24.62 16.55 4.85
C LEU A 64 -24.18 17.64 3.88
N ASP A 65 -25.10 18.06 3.02
CA ASP A 65 -24.94 19.23 2.18
C ASP A 65 -25.37 20.49 2.93
N TYR A 66 -24.60 21.56 2.79
CA TYR A 66 -24.93 22.86 3.38
C TYR A 66 -24.73 24.00 2.38
N ALA A 67 -25.59 25.01 2.52
CA ALA A 67 -25.47 26.26 1.80
C ALA A 67 -25.97 27.41 2.68
N LEU A 68 -25.06 28.32 3.01
CA LEU A 68 -25.26 29.39 3.98
C LEU A 68 -25.10 30.75 3.30
N PHE A 69 -25.72 31.77 3.90
CA PHE A 69 -25.58 33.17 3.50
C PHE A 69 -25.90 33.42 2.01
N GLY A 70 -26.94 32.77 1.49
CA GLY A 70 -27.30 32.87 0.07
C GLY A 70 -26.25 32.22 -0.84
N ASN A 71 -25.79 31.02 -0.50
CA ASN A 71 -24.78 30.23 -1.23
C ASN A 71 -23.38 30.86 -1.28
N ARG A 72 -23.07 31.79 -0.39
CA ARG A 72 -21.70 32.32 -0.27
C ARG A 72 -20.74 31.34 0.39
N ILE A 73 -21.25 30.45 1.23
CA ILE A 73 -20.49 29.35 1.82
C ILE A 73 -21.31 28.09 1.58
N SER A 74 -20.76 27.14 0.85
CA SER A 74 -21.44 25.90 0.48
C SER A 74 -20.47 24.74 0.47
N GLY A 75 -20.96 23.53 0.68
CA GLY A 75 -20.13 22.34 0.58
C GLY A 75 -20.85 21.12 1.12
N THR A 76 -20.06 20.08 1.34
CA THR A 76 -20.55 18.78 1.77
C THR A 76 -19.58 18.19 2.80
N VAL A 77 -20.13 17.55 3.82
CA VAL A 77 -19.39 16.67 4.72
C VAL A 77 -19.91 15.26 4.53
N ASP A 78 -19.03 14.34 4.16
CA ASP A 78 -19.33 12.94 3.94
C ASP A 78 -18.53 12.07 4.90
N VAL A 79 -19.18 11.08 5.49
CA VAL A 79 -18.51 9.95 6.14
C VAL A 79 -18.89 8.68 5.41
N PHE A 80 -17.91 7.80 5.19
CA PHE A 80 -18.13 6.58 4.44
C PHE A 80 -17.47 5.38 5.11
N ARG A 81 -18.07 4.22 4.83
CA ARG A 81 -17.56 2.89 5.13
C ARG A 81 -17.74 2.04 3.89
N LYS A 82 -16.64 1.51 3.38
CA LYS A 82 -16.63 0.54 2.28
C LYS A 82 -16.07 -0.78 2.81
N THR A 83 -16.82 -1.87 2.65
CA THR A 83 -16.37 -3.22 3.01
C THR A 83 -16.33 -4.06 1.75
N THR A 84 -15.18 -4.65 1.46
CA THR A 84 -15.01 -5.59 0.36
C THR A 84 -15.01 -6.99 0.97
N LYS A 85 -15.96 -7.81 0.55
CA LYS A 85 -16.14 -9.20 1.02
C LYS A 85 -15.74 -10.18 -0.06
N ASP A 86 -15.40 -11.39 0.37
CA ASP A 86 -15.13 -12.53 -0.50
C ASP A 86 -13.99 -12.20 -1.49
N LEU A 87 -12.91 -11.61 -0.98
CA LEU A 87 -11.75 -11.19 -1.76
C LEU A 87 -11.22 -12.37 -2.59
N LEU A 88 -11.07 -12.15 -3.89
CA LEU A 88 -10.62 -13.18 -4.82
C LEU A 88 -9.10 -13.24 -4.85
N ASP A 89 -8.53 -14.40 -4.55
CA ASP A 89 -7.09 -14.66 -4.69
C ASP A 89 -6.85 -16.18 -4.82
N PHE A 90 -5.61 -16.63 -4.65
CA PHE A 90 -5.23 -18.03 -4.67
C PHE A 90 -4.83 -18.54 -3.29
N SER A 91 -5.39 -19.69 -2.90
CA SER A 91 -4.96 -20.47 -1.73
C SER A 91 -3.92 -21.50 -2.17
N ALA A 92 -2.79 -21.55 -1.46
CA ALA A 92 -1.74 -22.52 -1.74
C ALA A 92 -2.20 -23.96 -1.43
N LEU A 93 -1.84 -24.90 -2.30
CA LEU A 93 -2.08 -26.32 -2.12
C LEU A 93 -0.81 -27.03 -1.67
N PRO A 94 -0.92 -28.16 -0.94
CA PRO A 94 0.22 -28.99 -0.58
C PRO A 94 1.08 -29.35 -1.80
N SER A 95 2.40 -29.35 -1.64
CA SER A 95 3.40 -29.51 -2.72
C SER A 95 3.39 -30.88 -3.42
N ASN A 96 2.63 -31.85 -2.90
CA ASN A 96 2.44 -33.16 -3.53
C ASN A 96 1.34 -33.14 -4.62
N ASN A 97 0.67 -32.02 -4.85
CA ASN A 97 -0.30 -31.85 -5.93
C ASN A 97 0.39 -31.40 -7.24
N ALA A 98 -0.19 -31.78 -8.38
CA ALA A 98 0.30 -31.34 -9.69
C ALA A 98 0.01 -29.85 -9.99
N VAL A 99 -0.92 -29.26 -9.22
CA VAL A 99 -1.28 -27.83 -9.22
C VAL A 99 -0.97 -27.30 -7.82
N THR A 100 -0.34 -26.13 -7.73
CA THR A 100 0.19 -25.61 -6.46
C THR A 100 -0.71 -24.60 -5.77
N GLN A 101 -1.80 -24.16 -6.42
CA GLN A 101 -2.76 -23.22 -5.85
C GLN A 101 -4.16 -23.36 -6.46
N ILE A 102 -5.19 -22.94 -5.73
CA ILE A 102 -6.59 -22.93 -6.16
C ILE A 102 -7.17 -21.52 -5.99
N ALA A 103 -7.97 -21.06 -6.95
CA ALA A 103 -8.69 -19.79 -6.83
C ALA A 103 -9.73 -19.88 -5.73
N ASP A 104 -9.82 -18.87 -4.87
CA ASP A 104 -10.57 -18.92 -3.62
C ASP A 104 -11.05 -17.53 -3.16
N ASN A 105 -12.05 -17.50 -2.27
CA ASN A 105 -12.50 -16.30 -1.59
C ASN A 105 -11.79 -16.21 -0.23
N ILE A 106 -10.73 -15.41 -0.14
CA ILE A 106 -9.70 -15.51 0.90
C ILE A 106 -9.77 -14.45 2.01
N GLY A 107 -10.87 -13.70 2.12
CA GLY A 107 -11.06 -12.77 3.23
C GLY A 107 -11.88 -11.53 2.89
N SER A 108 -11.77 -10.53 3.76
CA SER A 108 -12.49 -9.27 3.63
C SER A 108 -11.69 -8.08 4.18
N THR A 109 -11.91 -6.92 3.59
CA THR A 109 -11.27 -5.65 3.99
C THR A 109 -12.31 -4.58 4.19
N ARG A 110 -11.93 -3.55 4.93
CA ARG A 110 -12.77 -2.38 5.16
C ARG A 110 -11.95 -1.10 5.05
N SER A 111 -12.59 -0.06 4.53
CA SER A 111 -12.06 1.29 4.48
C SER A 111 -13.08 2.23 5.10
N ASP A 112 -12.67 2.92 6.15
CA ASP A 112 -13.45 3.95 6.82
C ASP A 112 -12.82 5.30 6.54
N GLY A 113 -13.63 6.31 6.28
CA GLY A 113 -13.10 7.63 5.93
C GLY A 113 -14.13 8.73 5.94
N PHE A 114 -13.65 9.93 5.65
CA PHE A 114 -14.47 11.11 5.48
C PHE A 114 -13.96 11.97 4.34
N GLU A 115 -14.88 12.72 3.75
CA GLU A 115 -14.60 13.71 2.72
C GLU A 115 -15.28 15.02 3.11
N LEU A 116 -14.55 16.12 2.92
CA LEU A 116 -15.03 17.47 3.14
C LEU A 116 -14.83 18.23 1.84
N SER A 117 -15.89 18.91 1.41
CA SER A 117 -15.79 19.98 0.43
C SER A 117 -16.27 21.29 1.03
N LEU A 118 -15.57 22.36 0.67
CA LEU A 118 -15.90 23.73 1.01
C LEU A 118 -15.71 24.59 -0.23
N ARG A 119 -16.70 25.40 -0.53
CA ARG A 119 -16.65 26.44 -1.54
C ARG A 119 -17.11 27.76 -0.93
N THR A 120 -16.32 28.80 -1.11
CA THR A 120 -16.63 30.14 -0.64
C THR A 120 -16.60 31.15 -1.79
N ILE A 121 -17.58 32.06 -1.79
CA ILE A 121 -17.59 33.26 -2.63
C ILE A 121 -17.13 34.42 -1.76
N ASN A 122 -15.81 34.61 -1.72
CA ASN A 122 -15.13 35.57 -0.86
C ASN A 122 -15.50 37.01 -1.25
N VAL A 123 -15.51 37.31 -2.56
CA VAL A 123 -15.91 38.61 -3.12
C VAL A 123 -16.81 38.39 -4.33
N GLN A 124 -17.90 39.15 -4.40
CA GLN A 124 -18.78 39.20 -5.56
C GLN A 124 -19.39 40.60 -5.68
N THR A 125 -18.60 41.55 -6.18
CA THR A 125 -19.01 42.96 -6.27
C THR A 125 -18.45 43.63 -7.52
N GLY A 126 -19.33 44.23 -8.32
CA GLY A 126 -18.93 44.99 -9.52
C GLY A 126 -18.07 44.16 -10.46
N ASP A 127 -16.82 44.59 -10.64
CA ASP A 127 -15.86 43.98 -11.55
C ASP A 127 -15.00 42.87 -10.93
N MET A 128 -15.19 42.55 -9.63
CA MET A 128 -14.37 41.57 -8.90
C MET A 128 -15.21 40.37 -8.45
N ARG A 129 -14.71 39.18 -8.79
CA ARG A 129 -15.15 37.90 -8.24
C ARG A 129 -13.94 37.16 -7.68
N TRP A 130 -14.08 36.64 -6.47
CA TRP A 130 -13.07 35.80 -5.84
C TRP A 130 -13.74 34.61 -5.18
N GLU A 131 -13.30 33.42 -5.57
CA GLU A 131 -13.78 32.15 -5.04
C GLU A 131 -12.64 31.30 -4.51
N THR A 132 -12.96 30.49 -3.51
CA THR A 132 -12.07 29.45 -2.99
C THR A 132 -12.81 28.14 -2.92
N GLY A 133 -12.20 27.09 -3.45
CA GLY A 133 -12.58 25.70 -3.26
C GLY A 133 -11.55 24.99 -2.41
N LEU A 134 -12.00 24.17 -1.48
CA LEU A 134 -11.17 23.27 -0.69
C LEU A 134 -11.82 21.89 -0.67
N THR A 135 -11.04 20.87 -0.94
CA THR A 135 -11.39 19.47 -0.69
C THR A 135 -10.40 18.89 0.29
N PHE A 136 -10.87 18.05 1.20
CA PHE A 136 -10.04 17.38 2.19
C PHE A 136 -10.61 16.00 2.46
N SER A 137 -9.76 14.98 2.51
CA SER A 137 -10.19 13.61 2.69
C SER A 137 -9.21 12.82 3.53
N HIS A 138 -9.75 11.83 4.24
CA HIS A 138 -9.00 10.82 4.98
C HIS A 138 -9.68 9.47 4.77
N TYR A 139 -8.87 8.42 4.67
CA TYR A 139 -9.35 7.06 4.83
C TYR A 139 -8.32 6.22 5.56
N TYR A 140 -8.79 5.14 6.18
CA TYR A 140 -7.96 4.08 6.72
C TYR A 140 -8.50 2.74 6.25
N ALA A 141 -7.65 1.95 5.60
CA ALA A 141 -7.98 0.63 5.10
C ALA A 141 -7.35 -0.46 5.98
N TYR A 142 -8.13 -1.45 6.38
CA TYR A 142 -7.72 -2.52 7.27
C TYR A 142 -8.39 -3.86 6.91
N TRP A 143 -7.79 -4.94 7.38
CA TRP A 143 -8.32 -6.29 7.26
C TRP A 143 -9.48 -6.49 8.23
N VAL A 144 -10.53 -7.16 7.77
CA VAL A 144 -11.63 -7.64 8.62
C VAL A 144 -11.56 -9.15 8.76
N GLU A 145 -11.14 -9.83 7.70
CA GLU A 145 -10.89 -11.27 7.69
C GLU A 145 -9.72 -11.53 6.75
N ARG A 146 -8.75 -12.32 7.20
CA ARG A 146 -7.59 -12.74 6.42
C ARG A 146 -7.73 -14.19 6.01
N ASN A 147 -6.93 -14.61 5.03
CA ASN A 147 -6.91 -16.00 4.60
C ASN A 147 -6.51 -16.90 5.79
N PRO A 148 -7.39 -17.80 6.27
CA PRO A 148 -7.09 -18.65 7.42
C PRO A 148 -6.02 -19.71 7.12
N GLN A 149 -5.66 -19.93 5.85
CA GLN A 149 -4.58 -20.83 5.44
C GLN A 149 -3.19 -20.18 5.55
N VAL A 150 -3.13 -18.86 5.74
CA VAL A 150 -1.88 -18.13 5.93
C VAL A 150 -1.62 -17.99 7.43
N ASN A 151 -0.59 -18.68 7.92
CA ASN A 151 -0.08 -18.44 9.26
C ASN A 151 0.52 -17.04 9.31
N LEU A 152 -0.08 -16.15 10.08
CA LEU A 152 0.46 -14.83 10.34
C LEU A 152 1.60 -14.95 11.33
N ALA A 153 2.62 -14.10 11.15
CA ALA A 153 3.63 -13.91 12.18
C ALA A 153 3.01 -13.24 13.40
N ASP A 154 3.54 -13.51 14.59
CA ASP A 154 2.96 -13.09 15.87
C ASP A 154 2.82 -11.56 16.01
N TRP A 155 3.67 -10.80 15.33
CA TRP A 155 3.63 -9.33 15.31
C TRP A 155 2.65 -8.74 14.29
N ILE A 156 1.99 -9.56 13.45
CA ILE A 156 1.02 -9.10 12.47
C ILE A 156 -0.40 -9.22 13.05
N GLU A 157 -1.10 -8.09 13.08
CA GLU A 157 -2.48 -8.04 13.56
C GLU A 157 -3.47 -8.66 12.55
N GLU A 158 -4.38 -9.51 13.04
CA GLU A 158 -5.47 -10.09 12.23
C GLU A 158 -6.32 -8.99 11.57
N GLU A 159 -6.71 -7.96 12.33
CA GLU A 159 -7.46 -6.79 11.85
C GLU A 159 -6.57 -5.56 11.57
N GLY A 160 -5.30 -5.78 11.22
CA GLY A 160 -4.32 -4.73 10.95
C GLY A 160 -4.60 -3.91 9.68
N GLY A 161 -3.91 -2.78 9.54
CA GLY A 161 -3.99 -1.93 8.34
C GLY A 161 -3.50 -2.67 7.09
N MET A 162 -4.16 -2.46 5.95
CA MET A 162 -3.84 -3.17 4.70
C MET A 162 -2.42 -2.92 4.21
N ARG A 163 -1.84 -1.76 4.53
CA ARG A 163 -0.50 -1.35 4.12
C ARG A 163 0.41 -1.01 5.30
N ASP A 164 0.19 -1.71 6.40
CA ASP A 164 1.11 -1.69 7.53
C ASP A 164 2.43 -2.38 7.14
N ALA A 165 3.55 -1.78 7.54
CA ALA A 165 4.88 -2.33 7.39
C ALA A 165 5.44 -2.64 8.77
N TYR A 166 5.99 -3.85 8.93
CA TYR A 166 6.56 -4.35 10.16
C TYR A 166 8.06 -4.58 9.98
N GLY A 167 8.83 -4.37 11.04
CA GLY A 167 10.27 -4.61 11.07
C GLY A 167 10.89 -4.16 12.39
N TRP A 168 12.20 -4.32 12.49
CA TRP A 168 12.96 -3.82 13.64
C TRP A 168 13.08 -2.29 13.58
N GLU A 169 12.71 -1.63 14.67
CA GLU A 169 12.91 -0.20 14.83
C GLU A 169 14.40 0.13 14.95
N THR A 170 14.81 1.25 14.37
CA THR A 170 16.22 1.66 14.34
C THR A 170 16.44 2.89 15.22
N ASP A 171 17.56 2.90 15.93
CA ASP A 171 18.06 4.01 16.75
C ASP A 171 19.33 4.60 16.13
N GLY A 172 19.24 4.90 14.83
CA GLY A 172 20.35 5.47 14.06
C GLY A 172 21.46 4.47 13.72
N ILE A 173 22.70 4.96 13.73
CA ILE A 173 23.91 4.25 13.30
C ILE A 173 24.90 4.20 14.47
N ILE A 174 25.57 3.06 14.65
CA ILE A 174 26.63 2.90 15.65
C ILE A 174 27.86 3.71 15.22
N LYS A 175 28.26 4.70 16.04
CA LYS A 175 29.37 5.62 15.74
C LYS A 175 30.64 5.33 16.53
N ASP A 176 30.48 4.86 17.77
CA ASP A 176 31.58 4.54 18.69
C ASP A 176 31.48 3.09 19.18
N VAL A 177 32.61 2.49 19.57
CA VAL A 177 32.66 1.06 19.96
C VAL A 177 31.90 0.84 21.28
N GLU A 178 31.92 1.86 22.14
CA GLU A 178 31.19 1.89 23.41
C GLU A 178 29.67 1.94 23.22
N ASP A 179 29.19 2.35 22.04
CA ASP A 179 27.76 2.43 21.71
C ASP A 179 27.20 1.12 21.14
N ILE A 180 28.03 0.09 20.95
CA ILE A 180 27.59 -1.23 20.49
C ILE A 180 26.65 -1.83 21.54
N PRO A 181 25.36 -2.04 21.21
CA PRO A 181 24.43 -2.61 22.17
C PRO A 181 24.78 -4.05 22.54
N SER A 182 24.49 -4.45 23.77
CA SER A 182 24.79 -5.81 24.25
C SER A 182 24.06 -6.91 23.47
N TRP A 183 22.88 -6.59 22.90
CA TRP A 183 22.08 -7.48 22.05
C TRP A 183 22.59 -7.58 20.60
N MET A 184 23.58 -6.75 20.23
CA MET A 184 24.23 -6.77 18.92
C MET A 184 25.76 -6.95 19.05
N PRO A 185 26.25 -8.02 19.70
CA PRO A 185 27.67 -8.14 20.07
C PRO A 185 28.63 -8.26 18.87
N ASN A 186 28.11 -8.59 17.70
CA ASN A 186 28.87 -8.72 16.45
C ASN A 186 28.71 -7.51 15.52
N ALA A 187 28.06 -6.44 15.98
CA ALA A 187 27.93 -5.23 15.18
C ALA A 187 29.25 -4.46 15.11
N TYR A 188 29.44 -3.77 13.98
CA TYR A 188 30.58 -2.90 13.74
C TYR A 188 30.12 -1.45 13.64
N LEU A 189 31.06 -0.52 13.78
CA LEU A 189 30.83 0.89 13.49
C LEU A 189 30.23 1.04 12.07
N GLY A 190 29.28 1.96 11.93
CA GLY A 190 28.52 2.15 10.70
C GLY A 190 27.32 1.20 10.52
N ASN A 191 27.16 0.16 11.35
CA ASN A 191 25.95 -0.66 11.34
C ASN A 191 24.73 0.12 11.88
N VAL A 192 23.56 -0.22 11.36
CA VAL A 192 22.28 0.27 11.91
C VAL A 192 22.13 -0.28 13.32
N LYS A 193 21.85 0.61 14.26
CA LYS A 193 21.53 0.25 15.64
C LYS A 193 20.04 -0.07 15.70
N TYR A 194 19.69 -1.27 16.18
CA TYR A 194 18.29 -1.66 16.37
C TYR A 194 17.88 -1.54 17.83
N VAL A 195 16.61 -1.20 18.04
CA VAL A 195 16.00 -1.11 19.37
C VAL A 195 15.62 -2.51 19.84
N ASP A 196 16.11 -2.91 21.01
CA ASP A 196 15.58 -4.04 21.79
C ASP A 196 14.26 -3.58 22.45
N GLN A 197 13.15 -4.14 21.99
CA GLN A 197 11.81 -3.68 22.35
C GLN A 197 11.36 -4.26 23.70
N ASN A 198 11.83 -5.46 24.04
CA ASN A 198 11.39 -6.19 25.22
C ASN A 198 12.41 -6.10 26.38
N GLY A 199 13.61 -5.60 26.12
CA GLY A 199 14.69 -5.37 27.08
C GLY A 199 15.38 -6.65 27.57
N ASP A 200 15.26 -7.76 26.85
CA ASP A 200 15.85 -9.05 27.23
C ASP A 200 17.31 -9.22 26.79
N GLY A 201 17.82 -8.27 25.99
CA GLY A 201 19.19 -8.28 25.49
C GLY A 201 19.41 -9.26 24.33
N VAL A 202 18.37 -9.72 23.65
CA VAL A 202 18.42 -10.62 22.49
C VAL A 202 17.70 -9.96 21.32
N MET A 203 18.40 -9.77 20.19
CA MET A 203 17.76 -9.28 18.98
C MET A 203 17.05 -10.44 18.26
N ASP A 204 15.73 -10.48 18.32
CA ASP A 204 14.93 -11.52 17.66
C ASP A 204 13.57 -11.04 17.14
N GLU A 205 12.66 -11.97 16.88
CA GLU A 205 11.35 -11.68 16.30
C GLU A 205 10.39 -10.97 17.28
N LEU A 206 10.67 -11.03 18.58
CA LEU A 206 9.94 -10.30 19.63
C LEU A 206 10.21 -8.79 19.60
N ASP A 207 11.25 -8.36 18.86
CA ASP A 207 11.59 -6.95 18.63
C ASP A 207 10.94 -6.34 17.38
N VAL A 208 10.18 -7.14 16.63
CA VAL A 208 9.51 -6.65 15.42
C VAL A 208 8.29 -5.84 15.79
N VAL A 209 8.23 -4.60 15.30
CA VAL A 209 7.12 -3.66 15.54
C VAL A 209 6.51 -3.17 14.22
N LYS A 210 5.30 -2.64 14.31
CA LYS A 210 4.70 -1.87 13.22
C LYS A 210 5.44 -0.54 13.06
N LEU A 211 6.25 -0.43 12.00
CA LEU A 211 7.04 0.76 11.72
C LEU A 211 6.17 1.90 11.19
N TYR A 212 5.31 1.61 10.21
CA TYR A 212 4.46 2.61 9.59
C TYR A 212 3.29 1.99 8.82
N ASN A 213 2.40 2.86 8.34
CA ASN A 213 1.40 2.54 7.32
C ASN A 213 1.64 3.44 6.11
N SER A 214 1.61 2.88 4.90
CA SER A 214 1.92 3.61 3.66
C SER A 214 0.73 4.33 3.01
N ASP A 215 -0.48 4.21 3.57
CA ASP A 215 -1.61 5.04 3.18
C ASP A 215 -1.39 6.50 3.61
N PRO A 216 -1.74 7.48 2.76
CA PRO A 216 -1.66 8.89 3.14
C PRO A 216 -2.58 9.19 4.32
N LYS A 217 -2.12 9.97 5.30
CA LYS A 217 -2.99 10.41 6.41
C LYS A 217 -4.07 11.35 5.92
N PHE A 218 -3.77 12.25 4.99
CA PHE A 218 -4.79 13.11 4.39
C PHE A 218 -4.49 13.39 2.93
N SER A 219 -5.52 13.66 2.15
CA SER A 219 -5.40 14.22 0.80
C SER A 219 -6.20 15.51 0.72
N PHE A 220 -5.67 16.52 0.03
CA PHE A 220 -6.33 17.81 -0.11
C PHE A 220 -6.24 18.35 -1.53
N GLY A 221 -7.22 19.16 -1.87
CA GLY A 221 -7.25 20.00 -3.06
C GLY A 221 -7.63 21.42 -2.66
N PHE A 222 -7.04 22.39 -3.34
CA PHE A 222 -7.30 23.80 -3.13
C PHE A 222 -7.39 24.48 -4.50
N ASP A 223 -8.51 25.16 -4.74
CA ASP A 223 -8.74 25.97 -5.92
C ASP A 223 -8.97 27.41 -5.49
N ASN A 224 -8.34 28.36 -6.19
CA ASN A 224 -8.53 29.77 -5.96
C ASN A 224 -8.70 30.50 -7.28
N THR A 225 -9.88 31.09 -7.49
CA THR A 225 -10.21 31.75 -8.74
C THR A 225 -10.46 33.23 -8.49
N PHE A 226 -9.70 34.10 -9.17
CA PHE A 226 -9.86 35.54 -9.18
C PHE A 226 -10.27 36.00 -10.57
N ASN A 227 -11.35 36.79 -10.65
CA ASN A 227 -11.74 37.51 -11.85
C ASN A 227 -11.77 39.01 -11.50
N TYR A 228 -11.04 39.83 -12.24
CA TYR A 228 -11.04 41.27 -12.04
C TYR A 228 -10.96 42.02 -13.38
N LYS A 229 -12.02 42.76 -13.74
CA LYS A 229 -12.06 43.62 -14.95
C LYS A 229 -11.63 42.91 -16.25
N GLY A 230 -12.02 41.65 -16.43
CA GLY A 230 -11.66 40.83 -17.60
C GLY A 230 -10.29 40.14 -17.53
N LEU A 231 -9.59 40.23 -16.39
CA LEU A 231 -8.44 39.39 -16.08
C LEU A 231 -8.90 38.20 -15.24
N ASP A 232 -8.48 37.00 -15.64
CA ASP A 232 -8.77 35.74 -14.95
C ASP A 232 -7.46 35.10 -14.46
N LEU A 233 -7.43 34.73 -13.17
CA LEU A 233 -6.34 33.98 -12.56
C LEU A 233 -6.92 32.80 -11.78
N ASN A 234 -6.41 31.61 -12.04
CA ASN A 234 -6.71 30.42 -11.26
C ASN A 234 -5.41 29.87 -10.65
N ILE A 235 -5.47 29.54 -9.36
CA ILE A 235 -4.40 28.88 -8.61
C ILE A 235 -4.95 27.57 -8.10
N TYR A 236 -4.35 26.46 -8.54
CA TYR A 236 -4.71 25.12 -8.11
C TYR A 236 -3.54 24.46 -7.39
N MET A 237 -3.83 23.85 -6.24
CA MET A 237 -2.88 23.05 -5.47
C MET A 237 -3.57 21.75 -5.05
N TYR A 238 -2.81 20.66 -5.06
CA TYR A 238 -3.26 19.39 -4.53
C TYR A 238 -2.09 18.69 -3.85
N GLY A 239 -2.40 17.81 -2.91
CA GLY A 239 -1.37 17.09 -2.22
C GLY A 239 -1.89 16.02 -1.27
N ILE A 240 -0.93 15.30 -0.71
CA ILE A 240 -1.13 14.29 0.31
C ILE A 240 -0.22 14.62 1.49
N ILE A 241 -0.72 14.38 2.70
CA ILE A 241 -0.04 14.70 3.95
C ILE A 241 0.15 13.39 4.73
N GLY A 242 1.35 13.22 5.32
CA GLY A 242 1.66 12.09 6.19
C GLY A 242 1.77 10.75 5.48
N LYS A 243 2.01 10.73 4.16
CA LYS A 243 2.30 9.48 3.45
C LYS A 243 3.72 9.02 3.74
N ASN A 244 3.84 7.83 4.30
CA ASN A 244 5.13 7.14 4.36
C ASN A 244 5.47 6.61 2.97
N MET A 245 6.66 6.96 2.48
CA MET A 245 7.15 6.54 1.17
C MET A 245 8.45 5.80 1.36
N GLY A 246 8.53 4.58 0.84
CA GLY A 246 9.82 3.91 0.66
C GLY A 246 10.69 4.75 -0.28
N TYR A 247 11.86 5.17 0.19
CA TYR A 247 12.80 5.93 -0.61
C TYR A 247 13.63 4.95 -1.47
N GLY A 248 13.10 4.58 -2.65
CA GLY A 248 13.80 3.73 -3.62
C GLY A 248 15.03 4.39 -4.26
N TRP A 249 15.26 5.68 -3.97
CA TRP A 249 16.44 6.46 -4.34
C TRP A 249 17.41 6.63 -3.16
N ASN A 250 17.41 5.73 -2.17
CA ASN A 250 18.59 5.59 -1.36
C ASN A 250 19.70 5.18 -2.33
N PRO A 251 20.70 6.03 -2.60
CA PRO A 251 21.74 5.69 -3.54
C PRO A 251 22.47 4.53 -2.89
N SER A 252 22.20 3.31 -3.38
CA SER A 252 22.77 2.13 -2.75
C SER A 252 24.28 2.35 -2.76
N ILE A 253 24.92 2.10 -1.61
CA ILE A 253 26.37 2.16 -1.50
C ILE A 253 27.00 1.34 -2.64
N GLU A 254 26.34 0.25 -3.04
CA GLU A 254 26.69 -0.56 -4.20
C GLU A 254 26.61 0.20 -5.54
N ASN A 255 25.55 0.97 -5.81
CA ASN A 255 25.38 1.78 -7.01
C ASN A 255 26.32 2.99 -7.05
N ILE A 256 26.69 3.56 -5.89
CA ILE A 256 27.70 4.62 -5.79
C ILE A 256 29.10 4.03 -6.01
N ALA A 257 29.42 2.91 -5.35
CA ALA A 257 30.73 2.25 -5.44
C ALA A 257 31.00 1.65 -6.83
N GLN A 258 29.96 1.27 -7.58
CA GLN A 258 30.06 0.78 -8.95
C GLN A 258 29.87 1.86 -10.02
N ALA A 259 29.65 3.12 -9.63
CA ALA A 259 29.55 4.22 -10.58
C ALA A 259 30.94 4.59 -11.12
N ASN A 260 31.25 4.16 -12.34
CA ASN A 260 32.47 4.56 -13.06
C ASN A 260 32.48 6.04 -13.51
N GLU A 261 31.40 6.79 -13.24
CA GLU A 261 31.25 8.20 -13.61
C GLU A 261 30.62 8.99 -12.46
N PRO A 262 31.04 10.25 -12.23
CA PRO A 262 30.44 11.11 -11.19
C PRO A 262 28.94 11.33 -11.46
N ARG A 263 28.10 11.03 -10.48
CA ARG A 263 26.66 11.30 -10.53
C ARG A 263 26.28 12.33 -9.47
N ASN A 264 25.40 13.27 -9.85
CA ASN A 264 24.74 14.12 -8.87
C ASN A 264 23.95 13.24 -7.91
N THR A 265 24.09 13.50 -6.62
CA THR A 265 23.54 12.66 -5.57
C THR A 265 23.07 13.50 -4.39
N ILE A 266 22.29 12.93 -3.47
CA ILE A 266 21.72 13.64 -2.32
C ILE A 266 22.81 13.96 -1.28
N ILE A 267 22.75 15.16 -0.68
CA ILE A 267 23.74 15.63 0.31
C ILE A 267 23.85 14.73 1.54
N THR A 268 22.78 14.02 1.90
CA THR A 268 22.75 13.08 3.04
C THR A 268 23.71 11.90 2.90
N ILE A 269 24.36 11.71 1.75
CA ILE A 269 25.44 10.74 1.58
C ILE A 269 26.75 11.22 2.22
N GLU A 270 26.96 12.53 2.33
CA GLU A 270 28.13 13.06 3.05
C GLU A 270 28.11 12.64 4.53
N ASP A 271 26.93 12.35 5.07
CA ASP A 271 26.73 11.91 6.45
C ASP A 271 26.78 10.37 6.62
N VAL A 272 27.02 9.62 5.54
CA VAL A 272 27.18 8.16 5.63
C VAL A 272 28.53 7.88 6.27
N TRP A 273 28.52 7.03 7.29
CA TRP A 273 29.71 6.67 8.06
C TRP A 273 30.86 6.23 7.13
N THR A 274 31.99 6.93 7.22
CA THR A 274 33.25 6.55 6.58
C THR A 274 34.21 6.05 7.66
N SER A 275 34.83 4.89 7.43
CA SER A 275 35.91 4.39 8.29
C SER A 275 37.20 5.17 7.97
N ASP A 276 37.35 6.36 8.55
CA ASP A 276 38.66 7.03 8.58
C ASP A 276 39.56 6.44 9.68
#